data_AF-A0A1D8IL79-F1
#
_entry.id   AF-A0A1D8IL79-F1
#
_cell.length_a   1.000
_cell.length_b   1.000
_cell.length_c   1.000
_cell.angle_alpha   90.00
_cell.angle_beta   90.00
_cell.angle_gamma   90.00
#
_symmetry.space_group_name_H-M   'P 1'
#
loop_
_entity.id
_entity.type
_entity.pdbx_description
1 polymer ?
#
loop_
_entity_poly.entity_id
_entity_poly.type
_entity_poly.pdbx_seq_one_letter_code
_entity_poly.pdbx_strand_id
1 'polypeptide(L)'
;MSRLSLPLFALALPLLLSACAGAPLHQNQANECSDGLRTAYSELEQARAHGFDGSVEWTKAAGLLTAAKVQQQFGKYPNCINKVRRARYYIHQAQMPH
;
A
#
# COMPACT_ATOMS: atom_id res chain seq x y z
N MET A 1 21.73 42.06 20.26
CA MET A 1 21.05 40.74 20.29
C MET A 1 20.92 40.08 18.89
N SER A 2 21.83 40.36 17.94
CA SER A 2 21.70 39.92 16.52
C SER A 2 22.80 38.98 16.04
N ARG A 3 23.74 38.55 16.90
CA ARG A 3 24.89 37.72 16.51
C ARG A 3 24.69 36.21 16.74
N LEU A 4 23.62 35.80 17.43
CA LEU A 4 23.31 34.41 17.77
C LEU A 4 22.45 33.69 16.71
N SER A 5 21.87 34.42 15.76
CA SER A 5 20.97 33.90 14.71
C SER A 5 21.71 33.30 13.51
N LEU A 6 22.94 33.76 13.24
CA LEU A 6 23.76 33.28 12.12
C LEU A 6 24.22 31.81 12.24
N PRO A 7 24.69 31.29 13.40
CA PRO A 7 25.14 29.91 13.50
C PRO A 7 23.97 28.91 13.53
N LEU A 8 22.81 29.33 14.03
CA LEU A 8 21.60 28.50 14.07
C LEU A 8 21.07 28.19 12.66
N PHE A 9 21.13 29.17 11.77
CA PHE A 9 20.72 29.02 10.37
C PHE A 9 21.71 28.16 9.56
N ALA A 10 23.01 28.25 9.88
CA ALA A 10 24.06 27.47 9.24
C ALA A 10 23.99 25.97 9.59
N LEU A 11 23.53 25.61 10.80
CA LEU A 11 23.34 24.21 11.21
C LEU A 11 22.04 23.58 10.69
N ALA A 12 21.04 24.37 10.31
CA ALA A 12 19.75 23.86 9.84
C ALA A 12 19.79 23.37 8.37
N LEU A 13 20.69 23.91 7.55
CA LEU A 13 20.79 23.63 6.12
C LEU A 13 21.15 22.16 5.77
N PRO A 14 22.10 21.47 6.45
CA PRO A 14 22.42 20.07 6.13
C PRO A 14 21.36 19.05 6.58
N LEU A 15 20.50 19.38 7.57
CA LEU A 15 19.39 18.49 7.97
C LEU A 15 18.28 18.40 6.91
N LEU A 16 18.16 19.40 6.03
CA LEU A 16 17.14 19.42 4.98
C LEU A 16 17.48 18.52 3.77
N LEU A 17 18.74 18.04 3.67
CA LEU A 17 19.23 17.27 2.52
C LEU A 17 19.09 15.73 2.67
N SER A 18 18.80 15.20 3.86
CA SER A 18 18.58 13.76 4.05
C SER A 18 17.16 13.28 3.71
N ALA A 19 16.29 14.17 3.21
CA ALA A 19 14.87 13.91 2.99
C ALA A 19 14.51 13.32 1.61
N CYS A 20 15.46 13.13 0.69
CA CYS A 20 15.19 12.41 -0.56
C CYS A 20 15.12 10.89 -0.31
N ALA A 21 13.95 10.48 0.18
CA ALA A 21 13.26 9.21 -0.05
C ALA A 21 14.10 8.16 -0.77
N GLY A 22 14.61 7.18 0.00
CA GLY A 22 15.29 6.01 -0.54
C GLY A 22 14.41 5.32 -1.59
N ALA A 23 14.90 5.27 -2.83
CA ALA A 23 14.28 4.52 -3.90
C ALA A 23 14.09 3.06 -3.45
N PRO A 24 12.95 2.42 -3.76
CA PRO A 24 12.71 1.05 -3.35
C PRO A 24 13.78 0.12 -3.93
N LEU A 25 14.45 -0.64 -3.06
CA LEU A 25 15.46 -1.65 -3.42
C LEU A 25 14.98 -2.64 -4.50
N HIS A 26 13.66 -2.82 -4.60
CA HIS A 26 13.00 -3.67 -5.60
C HIS A 26 11.93 -2.90 -6.36
N GLN A 27 12.34 -1.91 -7.16
CA GLN A 27 11.43 -1.04 -7.92
C GLN A 27 10.40 -1.80 -8.76
N ASN A 28 10.78 -2.91 -9.40
CA ASN A 28 9.85 -3.76 -10.16
C ASN A 28 8.75 -4.34 -9.27
N GLN A 29 9.11 -4.89 -8.10
CA GLN A 29 8.13 -5.46 -7.16
C GLN A 29 7.28 -4.36 -6.49
N ALA A 30 7.85 -3.17 -6.30
CA ALA A 30 7.12 -2.02 -5.79
C ALA A 30 6.00 -1.60 -6.76
N ASN A 31 6.33 -1.54 -8.05
CA ASN A 31 5.36 -1.25 -9.12
C ASN A 31 4.31 -2.36 -9.20
N GLU A 32 4.71 -3.63 -9.20
CA GLU A 32 3.78 -4.78 -9.23
C GLU A 32 2.81 -4.77 -8.05
N CYS A 33 3.31 -4.53 -6.83
CA CYS A 33 2.46 -4.38 -5.65
C CYS A 33 1.50 -3.19 -5.78
N SER A 34 1.97 -2.04 -6.28
CA SER A 34 1.15 -0.84 -6.45
C SER A 34 0.03 -1.04 -7.47
N ASP A 35 0.37 -1.59 -8.64
CA ASP A 35 -0.59 -1.86 -9.71
C ASP A 35 -1.58 -2.95 -9.30
N GLY A 36 -1.09 -3.98 -8.62
CA GLY A 36 -1.91 -5.04 -8.06
C GLY A 36 -2.90 -4.55 -7.00
N LEU A 37 -2.46 -3.68 -6.08
CA LEU A 37 -3.34 -3.05 -5.09
C LEU A 37 -4.44 -2.22 -5.77
N ARG A 38 -4.08 -1.37 -6.74
CA ARG A 38 -5.05 -0.55 -7.48
C ARG A 38 -6.10 -1.42 -8.16
N THR A 39 -5.66 -2.47 -8.85
CA THR A 39 -6.55 -3.41 -9.53
C THR A 39 -7.48 -4.13 -8.55
N ALA A 40 -6.92 -4.68 -7.47
CA ALA A 40 -7.70 -5.45 -6.51
C ALA A 40 -8.70 -4.60 -5.72
N TYR A 41 -8.38 -3.34 -5.40
CA TYR A 41 -9.37 -2.42 -4.79
C TYR A 41 -10.50 -2.10 -5.76
N SER A 42 -10.22 -1.91 -7.05
CA SER A 42 -11.27 -1.75 -8.06
C SER A 42 -12.17 -2.97 -8.15
N GLU A 43 -11.61 -4.17 -8.15
CA GLU A 43 -12.38 -5.43 -8.15
C GLU A 43 -13.21 -5.60 -6.88
N LEU A 44 -12.67 -5.24 -5.71
CA LEU A 44 -13.37 -5.31 -4.43
C LEU A 44 -14.60 -4.37 -4.42
N GLU A 45 -14.43 -3.15 -4.93
CA GLU A 45 -15.52 -2.17 -5.01
C GLU A 45 -16.56 -2.54 -6.08
N GLN A 46 -16.15 -3.17 -7.19
CA GLN A 46 -17.12 -3.77 -8.13
C GLN A 46 -17.94 -4.86 -7.44
N ALA A 47 -17.29 -5.76 -6.69
CA ALA A 47 -18.01 -6.78 -5.93
C ALA A 47 -18.94 -6.17 -4.85
N ARG A 48 -18.52 -5.08 -4.18
CA ARG A 48 -19.39 -4.33 -3.27
C ARG A 48 -20.61 -3.76 -4.00
N ALA A 49 -20.43 -3.15 -5.18
CA ALA A 49 -21.51 -2.59 -5.97
C ALA A 49 -22.54 -3.65 -6.41
N HIS A 50 -22.13 -4.91 -6.53
CA HIS A 50 -23.01 -6.06 -6.77
C HIS A 50 -23.62 -6.68 -5.50
N GLY A 51 -23.37 -6.10 -4.33
CA GLY A 51 -23.97 -6.54 -3.05
C GLY A 51 -23.23 -7.67 -2.35
N PHE A 52 -21.97 -7.96 -2.71
CA PHE A 52 -21.20 -9.05 -2.10
C PHE A 52 -20.49 -8.67 -0.79
N ASP A 53 -20.62 -7.44 -0.32
CA ASP A 53 -19.91 -6.92 0.87
C ASP A 53 -20.39 -7.50 2.20
N GLY A 54 -21.56 -8.13 2.22
CA GLY A 54 -22.02 -8.95 3.35
C GLY A 54 -21.38 -10.34 3.45
N SER A 55 -20.60 -10.77 2.45
CA SER A 55 -20.01 -12.12 2.43
C SER A 55 -18.71 -12.22 3.25
N VAL A 56 -18.45 -13.42 3.77
CA VAL A 56 -17.20 -13.73 4.48
C VAL A 56 -15.99 -13.60 3.55
N GLU A 57 -16.12 -14.05 2.30
CA GLU A 57 -15.02 -14.00 1.33
C GLU A 57 -14.68 -12.56 0.94
N TRP A 58 -15.67 -11.68 0.77
CA TRP A 58 -15.41 -10.24 0.55
C TRP A 58 -14.69 -9.62 1.75
N THR A 59 -15.12 -9.93 2.98
CA THR A 59 -14.47 -9.44 4.20
C THR A 59 -13.01 -9.91 4.31
N LYS A 60 -12.73 -11.18 3.98
CA LYS A 60 -11.37 -11.72 3.91
C LYS A 60 -10.52 -10.97 2.88
N ALA A 61 -11.07 -10.69 1.70
CA ALA A 61 -10.39 -9.93 0.67
C ALA A 61 -10.03 -8.51 1.15
N ALA A 62 -11.00 -7.78 1.73
CA ALA A 62 -10.79 -6.45 2.27
C ALA A 62 -9.67 -6.43 3.33
N GLY A 63 -9.67 -7.38 4.26
CA GLY A 63 -8.61 -7.53 5.27
C GLY A 63 -7.23 -7.80 4.67
N LEU A 64 -7.16 -8.65 3.64
CA LEU A 64 -5.91 -8.93 2.93
C LEU A 64 -5.37 -7.70 2.19
N LEU A 65 -6.22 -6.89 1.56
CA LEU A 65 -5.80 -5.66 0.89
C LEU A 65 -5.28 -4.62 1.89
N THR A 66 -5.95 -4.47 3.05
CA THR A 66 -5.46 -3.62 4.14
C THR A 66 -4.06 -4.06 4.60
N ALA A 67 -3.86 -5.35 4.85
CA ALA A 67 -2.55 -5.89 5.25
C ALA A 67 -1.50 -5.75 4.13
N ALA A 68 -1.88 -5.91 2.86
CA ALA A 68 -0.99 -5.70 1.71
C ALA A 68 -0.54 -4.24 1.60
N LYS A 69 -1.46 -3.29 1.83
CA LYS A 69 -1.14 -1.85 1.83
C LYS A 69 -0.13 -1.49 2.91
N VAL A 70 -0.29 -2.03 4.11
CA VAL A 70 0.73 -1.90 5.18
C VAL A 70 2.08 -2.41 4.70
N GLN A 71 2.13 -3.61 4.11
CA GLN A 71 3.38 -4.19 3.61
C GLN A 71 4.01 -3.37 2.49
N GLN A 72 3.22 -2.72 1.62
CA GLN A 72 3.71 -1.76 0.63
C GLN A 72 4.46 -0.60 1.31
N GLN A 73 3.88 -0.02 2.36
CA GLN A 73 4.47 1.12 3.08
C GLN A 73 5.80 0.76 3.76
N PHE A 74 5.96 -0.49 4.20
CA PHE A 74 7.20 -0.99 4.80
C PHE A 74 8.18 -1.62 3.78
N GLY A 75 7.93 -1.46 2.47
CA GLY A 75 8.80 -2.01 1.41
C GLY A 75 8.84 -3.54 1.35
N LYS A 76 7.89 -4.24 1.96
CA LYS A 76 7.78 -5.71 1.96
C LYS A 76 7.01 -6.20 0.72
N TYR A 77 7.49 -5.83 -0.46
CA TYR A 77 6.78 -6.01 -1.73
C TYR A 77 6.42 -7.47 -2.07
N PRO A 78 7.30 -8.49 -1.87
CA PRO A 78 6.90 -9.88 -2.13
C PRO A 78 5.68 -10.33 -1.32
N ASN A 79 5.58 -9.90 -0.07
CA ASN A 79 4.44 -10.21 0.79
C ASN A 79 3.19 -9.43 0.36
N CYS A 80 3.34 -8.15 -0.02
CA CYS A 80 2.25 -7.36 -0.59
C CYS A 80 1.65 -8.08 -1.82
N ILE A 81 2.49 -8.47 -2.78
CA ILE A 81 2.07 -9.16 -4.01
C ILE A 81 1.32 -10.46 -3.67
N ASN A 82 1.82 -11.26 -2.73
CA ASN A 82 1.15 -12.48 -2.29
C ASN A 82 -0.24 -12.20 -1.70
N LYS A 83 -0.36 -11.19 -0.83
CA LYS A 83 -1.65 -10.81 -0.24
C LYS A 83 -2.63 -10.24 -1.25
N VAL A 84 -2.16 -9.43 -2.20
CA VAL A 84 -2.97 -8.94 -3.33
C VAL A 84 -3.52 -10.12 -4.12
N ARG A 85 -2.68 -11.09 -4.50
CA ARG A 85 -3.11 -12.30 -5.23
C ARG A 85 -4.20 -13.06 -4.47
N ARG A 86 -4.02 -13.27 -3.16
CA ARG A 86 -5.01 -13.93 -2.31
C ARG A 86 -6.30 -13.13 -2.18
N ALA A 87 -6.21 -11.81 -2.06
CA ALA A 87 -7.39 -10.95 -2.01
C ALA A 87 -8.24 -11.09 -3.27
N ARG A 88 -7.62 -11.05 -4.45
CA ARG A 88 -8.31 -11.25 -5.74
C ARG A 88 -8.99 -12.62 -5.84
N TYR A 89 -8.34 -13.67 -5.33
CA TYR A 89 -8.97 -14.99 -5.20
C TYR A 89 -10.24 -14.95 -4.35
N TYR A 90 -10.20 -14.28 -3.19
CA TYR A 90 -11.38 -14.14 -2.32
C TYR A 90 -12.47 -13.23 -2.91
N ILE A 91 -12.11 -12.18 -3.66
CA ILE A 91 -13.07 -11.35 -4.40
C ILE A 91 -13.83 -12.21 -5.43
N HIS A 92 -13.12 -13.08 -6.14
CA HIS A 92 -13.74 -13.98 -7.10
C HIS A 92 -14.65 -15.02 -6.41
N GLN A 93 -14.21 -15.61 -5.29
CA GLN A 93 -15.05 -16.54 -4.52
C GLN A 93 -16.31 -15.89 -3.96
N ALA A 94 -16.25 -14.62 -3.53
CA ALA A 94 -17.42 -13.91 -3.01
C ALA A 94 -18.57 -13.81 -4.04
N GLN A 95 -18.25 -13.90 -5.33
CA GLN A 95 -19.19 -13.80 -6.44
C GLN A 95 -19.70 -15.18 -6.91
N MET A 96 -19.17 -16.28 -6.37
CA MET A 96 -19.64 -17.61 -6.69
C MET A 96 -20.90 -17.96 -5.87
N PRO A 97 -21.90 -18.63 -6.47
CA PRO A 97 -22.99 -19.22 -5.70
C PRO A 97 -22.46 -20.32 -4.78
N HIS A 98 -22.89 -20.29 -3.51
CA HIS A 98 -22.65 -21.35 -2.52
C HIS A 98 -23.83 -22.32 -2.45
#